data_AF-A0A329WKY0-F1
#
_entry.id   AF-A0A329WKY0-F1
#
_cell.length_a   1.000
_cell.length_b   1.000
_cell.length_c   1.000
_cell.angle_alpha   90.00
_cell.angle_beta   90.00
_cell.angle_gamma   90.00
#
_symmetry.space_group_name_H-M   'P 1'
#
loop_
_entity.id
_entity.type
_entity.pdbx_description
1 polymer ?
#
loop_
_entity_poly.entity_id
_entity_poly.type
_entity_poly.pdbx_seq_one_letter_code
_entity_poly.pdbx_strand_id
1 'polypeptide(L)' 'MAEQLEFFAIPSPCRGICQANERGFCLGCYRSREERFNWMKMSDGQKREVLRLCRQRYLRALRAQNQIDEEPPEQPSLF' A
#
# COMPACT_ATOMS: atom_id res chain seq x y z
N MET A 1 0.10 33.02 -1.94
CA MET A 1 0.56 31.69 -1.50
C MET A 1 0.94 30.94 -2.76
N ALA A 2 2.21 30.56 -2.91
CA ALA A 2 2.73 30.00 -4.14
C ALA A 2 2.12 28.60 -4.38
N GLU A 3 1.08 28.53 -5.21
CA GLU A 3 0.70 27.30 -5.90
C GLU A 3 1.81 26.99 -6.89
N GLN A 4 2.87 26.33 -6.39
CA GLN A 4 3.88 25.75 -7.24
C GLN A 4 3.15 24.68 -8.06
N LEU A 5 2.80 25.04 -9.30
CA LEU A 5 2.33 24.11 -10.31
C LEU A 5 3.40 23.03 -10.43
N GLU A 6 3.22 21.92 -9.75
CA GLU A 6 4.07 20.74 -9.90
C GLU A 6 3.79 20.18 -11.30
N PHE A 7 4.55 20.67 -12.29
CA PHE A 7 4.55 20.25 -13.69
C PHE A 7 5.00 18.78 -13.89
N PHE A 8 5.28 18.06 -12.81
CA PHE A 8 5.82 16.71 -12.86
C PHE A 8 4.68 15.69 -12.74
N ALA A 9 4.57 14.85 -13.77
CA ALA A 9 3.63 13.74 -13.77
C ALA A 9 3.88 12.82 -12.58
N ILE A 10 2.82 12.46 -11.86
CA ILE A 10 2.91 11.55 -10.71
C ILE A 10 3.35 10.16 -11.20
N PRO A 11 4.52 9.66 -10.75
CA PRO A 11 5.01 8.36 -11.19
C PRO A 11 4.15 7.23 -10.64
N SER A 12 4.07 6.13 -11.39
CA SER A 12 3.35 4.93 -10.95
C SER A 12 4.14 4.20 -9.85
N PRO A 13 3.52 3.82 -8.72
CA PRO A 13 4.19 3.11 -7.62
C PRO A 13 4.36 1.60 -7.91
N CYS A 14 4.25 1.18 -9.16
CA CYS A 14 4.24 -0.24 -9.54
C CYS A 14 5.66 -0.82 -9.47
N ARG A 15 5.82 -1.95 -8.76
CA ARG A 15 7.08 -2.69 -8.65
C ARG A 15 7.15 -3.92 -9.57
N GLY A 16 6.28 -4.01 -10.58
CA GLY A 16 6.20 -5.18 -11.47
C GLY A 16 5.56 -6.44 -10.84
N ILE A 17 5.12 -6.36 -9.58
CA ILE A 17 4.42 -7.46 -8.90
C ILE A 17 2.92 -7.28 -9.16
N CYS A 18 2.29 -8.23 -9.84
CA CYS A 18 0.86 -8.20 -10.17
C CYS A 18 0.05 -9.29 -9.44
N GLN A 19 0.46 -9.62 -8.22
CA GLN A 19 -0.25 -10.58 -7.36
C GLN A 19 -1.15 -9.83 -6.37
N ALA A 20 -2.37 -10.31 -6.16
CA ALA A 20 -3.31 -9.74 -5.22
C ALA A 20 -3.32 -10.54 -3.90
N ASN A 21 -3.50 -9.85 -2.78
CA ASN A 21 -3.80 -10.49 -1.50
C ASN A 21 -5.27 -10.94 -1.44
N GLU A 22 -5.63 -11.64 -0.37
CA GLU A 22 -7.00 -12.11 -0.08
C GLU A 22 -8.04 -10.98 -0.07
N ARG A 23 -7.60 -9.74 0.17
CA ARG A 23 -8.44 -8.54 0.21
C ARG A 23 -8.54 -7.82 -1.14
N GLY A 24 -7.92 -8.35 -2.20
CA GLY A 24 -7.96 -7.78 -3.55
C GLY A 24 -7.00 -6.61 -3.83
N PHE A 25 -6.02 -6.38 -2.96
CA PHE A 25 -4.97 -5.38 -3.13
C PHE A 25 -3.68 -6.00 -3.65
N CYS A 26 -2.96 -5.29 -4.51
CA CYS A 26 -1.66 -5.73 -5.01
C CYS A 26 -0.62 -5.85 -3.87
N LEU A 27 0.11 -6.96 -3.81
CA LEU A 27 1.16 -7.19 -2.80
C LEU A 27 2.33 -6.19 -2.92
N GLY A 28 2.62 -5.69 -4.14
CA GLY A 28 3.73 -4.76 -4.36
C GLY A 28 3.37 -3.29 -4.15
N CYS A 29 2.27 -2.84 -4.76
CA CYS A 29 1.89 -1.42 -4.77
C CYS A 29 0.66 -1.08 -3.92
N TYR A 30 0.00 -2.07 -3.31
CA TYR A 30 -1.18 -1.91 -2.44
C TYR A 30 -2.39 -1.24 -3.10
N ARG A 31 -2.39 -1.19 -4.43
CA ARG A 31 -3.49 -0.68 -5.25
C ARG A 31 -4.55 -1.76 -5.46
N SER A 32 -5.82 -1.35 -5.48
CA SER A 32 -6.91 -2.23 -5.89
C SER A 32 -6.85 -2.49 -7.40
N ARG A 33 -7.60 -3.49 -7.88
CA ARG A 33 -7.73 -3.77 -9.32
C ARG A 33 -8.29 -2.56 -10.09
N GLU A 34 -9.30 -1.90 -9.54
CA GLU A 34 -9.93 -0.72 -10.15
C GLU A 34 -8.98 0.48 -10.19
N GLU A 35 -8.21 0.70 -9.13
CA GLU A 35 -7.20 1.77 -9.09
C GLU A 35 -6.13 1.57 -10.16
N ARG A 36 -5.68 0.32 -10.39
CA ARG A 36 -4.71 0.00 -11.44
C ARG A 36 -5.28 0.26 -12.84
N PHE A 37 -6.50 -0.20 -13.10
CA PHE A 37 -7.15 -0.05 -14.40
C PHE A 37 -7.42 1.43 -14.75
N ASN A 38 -7.85 2.20 -13.75
CA ASN A 38 -8.21 3.61 -13.96
C ASN A 38 -7.05 4.59 -13.80
N TRP A 39 -5.82 4.16 -13.46
CA TRP A 39 -4.71 5.07 -13.16
C TRP A 39 -4.41 6.09 -14.27
N MET A 40 -4.46 5.65 -15.53
CA MET A 40 -4.22 6.55 -16.68
C MET A 40 -5.34 7.58 -16.88
N LYS A 41 -6.54 7.32 -16.34
CA LYS A 41 -7.71 8.19 -16.42
C LYS A 41 -7.88 9.09 -15.19
N MET A 42 -7.08 8.87 -14.14
CA MET A 42 -7.17 9.62 -12.89
C MET A 42 -6.57 11.01 -13.03
N SER A 43 -7.19 12.01 -12.39
CA SER A 43 -6.58 13.32 -12.20
C SER A 43 -5.41 13.25 -11.21
N ASP A 44 -4.51 14.23 -11.23
CA ASP A 44 -3.35 14.20 -10.35
C ASP A 44 -3.75 14.28 -8.86
N GLY A 45 -4.87 14.92 -8.53
CA GLY A 45 -5.44 14.87 -7.18
C GLY A 45 -5.86 13.45 -6.79
N GLN A 46 -6.54 12.72 -7.69
CA GLN A 46 -6.93 11.33 -7.46
C GLN A 46 -5.70 10.41 -7.35
N LYS A 47 -4.68 10.63 -8.18
CA LYS A 47 -3.44 9.85 -8.12
C LYS A 47 -2.74 10.02 -6.76
N ARG A 48 -2.63 11.26 -6.26
CA ARG A 48 -2.08 11.54 -4.91
C ARG A 48 -2.89 10.83 -3.82
N GLU A 49 -4.22 10.86 -3.92
CA GLU A 49 -5.08 10.20 -2.94
C GLU A 49 -4.90 8.67 -2.96
N VAL A 50 -4.83 8.06 -4.14
CA VAL A 50 -4.53 6.62 -4.27
C VAL A 50 -3.19 6.28 -3.65
N LEU A 51 -2.14 7.09 -3.87
CA LEU A 51 -0.83 6.88 -3.23
C LEU A 51 -0.91 6.98 -1.71
N ARG A 52 -1.68 7.95 -1.18
CA ARG A 52 -1.92 8.11 0.26
C ARG A 52 -2.60 6.85 0.85
N LEU A 53 -3.63 6.35 0.18
CA LEU A 53 -4.33 5.12 0.57
C LEU A 53 -3.42 3.89 0.51
N CYS A 54 -2.59 3.76 -0.54
CA CYS A 54 -1.63 2.67 -0.66
C CYS A 54 -0.63 2.66 0.50
N ARG A 55 -0.12 3.83 0.88
CA ARG A 55 0.75 3.97 2.06
C ARG A 55 0.03 3.54 3.34
N GLN A 56 -1.23 3.94 3.52
CA GLN A 56 -2.01 3.53 4.69
C GLN A 56 -2.23 2.01 4.73
N ARG A 57 -2.56 1.40 3.59
CA ARG A 57 -2.73 -0.06 3.45
C ARG A 57 -1.41 -0.81 3.74
N TYR A 58 -0.29 -0.30 3.24
CA TYR A 58 1.05 -0.83 3.55
C TYR A 58 1.34 -0.82 5.05
N LEU A 59 1.12 0.32 5.72
CA LEU A 59 1.35 0.43 7.17
C LEU A 59 0.44 -0.52 7.98
N ARG A 60 -0.81 -0.73 7.54
CA ARG A 60 -1.71 -1.71 8.16
C ARG A 60 -1.22 -3.14 7.97
N ALA A 61 -0.73 -3.48 6.78
CA ALA A 61 -0.16 -4.79 6.50
C ALA A 61 1.09 -5.06 7.35
N LEU A 62 1.98 -4.07 7.47
CA LEU A 62 3.18 -4.17 8.31
C LEU A 62 2.84 -4.38 9.79
N ARG A 63 1.84 -3.67 10.32
CA ARG A 63 1.38 -3.86 11.70
C ARG A 63 0.76 -5.24 11.92
N ALA A 64 -0.05 -5.71 10.97
CA ALA A 64 -0.63 -7.05 11.05
C ALA A 64 0.47 -8.13 11.03
N GLN A 65 1.53 -7.92 10.23
CA GLN A 65 2.69 -8.81 10.21
C GLN A 65 3.41 -8.81 11.57
N ASN A 66 3.75 -7.63 12.10
CA ASN A 66 4.48 -7.52 13.36
C ASN A 66 3.73 -8.05 14.59
N GLN A 67 2.40 -8.16 14.53
CA GLN A 67 1.58 -8.78 15.59
C GLN A 67 1.60 -10.31 15.53
N ILE A 68 1.90 -10.90 14.38
CA ILE A 68 2.03 -12.36 14.22
C ILE A 68 3.39 -12.82 14.74
N ASP A 69 4.41 -11.95 14.67
CA ASP A 69 5.76 -12.24 15.17
C ASP A 69 5.92 -12.05 16.70
N GLU A 70 4.88 -11.58 17.41
CA GLU A 70 4.89 -11.28 18.86
C GLU A 70 4.32 -12.42 19.74
N GLU A 71 4.31 -13.68 19.29
CA GLU A 71 4.10 -14.81 20.21
C GLU A 71 5.38 -14.99 21.06
N PRO A 72 5.34 -14.72 22.38
CA PRO A 72 6.49 -14.98 23.24
C PRO A 72 6.77 -16.49 23.23
N PRO A 73 8.05 -16.92 23.16
CA PRO A 73 8.37 -18.34 23.18
C PRO A 73 7.77 -18.97 24.44
N GLU A 74 6.93 -19.99 24.24
CA GLU A 74 6.34 -20.80 25.31
C GLU A 74 7.49 -21.26 26.22
N GLN A 75 7.59 -20.65 27.40
CA GLN A 75 8.60 -21.04 28.36
C GLN A 75 8.23 -22.45 28.83
N PRO A 76 9.08 -23.48 28.60
CA PRO A 76 8.76 -24.81 29.08
C PRO A 76 8.63 -24.74 30.59
N SER A 77 7.48 -25.20 31.11
CA SER A 77 7.23 -25.25 32.54
C SER A 77 8.28 -26.15 33.19
N LEU A 78 9.19 -25.56 33.95
CA LEU A 78 10.11 -26.28 34.82
C LEU A 78 9.31 -26.85 35.99
N PHE A 79 8.83 -28.09 35.82
CA PHE A 79 8.67 -29.04 36.92
C PHE A 79 10.05 -29.42 37.48
#